data_AF-A0A972K2I8-F1
#
_entry.id   AF-A0A972K2I8-F1
#
_cell.length_a   1.000
_cell.length_b   1.000
_cell.length_c   1.000
_cell.angle_alpha   90.00
_cell.angle_beta   90.00
_cell.angle_gamma   90.00
#
_symmetry.space_group_name_H-M   'P 1'
#
loop_
_entity.id
_entity.type
_entity.pdbx_description
1 polymer ?
#
loop_
_entity_poly.entity_id
_entity_poly.type
_entity_poly.pdbx_seq_one_letter_code
_entity_poly.pdbx_strand_id
1 'polypeptide(L)' 'MRKLWKGVSEGLLKNGRFYIIYNELSITICSELDDVCEELAQGGMLYSYADDEELAHSMMMECFHFLTSKNL' A
#
# COMPACT_ATOMS: atom_id res chain seq x y z
N MET A 1 21.71 30.04 -3.21
CA MET A 1 21.11 30.12 -1.86
C MET A 1 20.02 29.06 -1.77
N ARG A 2 20.22 28.06 -0.92
CA ARG A 2 19.32 26.90 -0.72
C ARG A 2 18.19 27.30 0.23
N LYS A 3 16.96 27.50 -0.25
CA LYS A 3 15.76 27.58 0.61
C LYS A 3 14.53 27.19 -0.20
N LEU A 4 13.84 26.14 0.24
CA LEU A 4 12.39 25.85 0.16
C LEU A 4 12.08 24.34 0.09
N TRP A 5 12.76 23.53 0.90
CA TRP A 5 12.33 22.14 1.22
C TRP A 5 12.30 21.97 2.74
N LYS A 6 11.69 22.93 3.45
CA LYS A 6 11.35 22.82 4.87
C LYS A 6 9.87 23.17 4.97
N GLY A 7 9.01 22.15 4.98
CA GLY A 7 7.57 22.37 5.10
C GLY A 7 6.65 21.35 4.41
N VAL A 8 7.12 20.16 4.02
CA VAL A 8 6.19 19.03 3.92
C VAL A 8 6.09 18.49 5.33
N SER A 9 5.16 19.07 6.07
CA SER A 9 4.89 18.83 7.47
C SER A 9 4.81 17.32 7.77
N GLU A 10 5.57 16.92 8.78
CA GLU A 10 5.58 15.67 9.57
C GLU A 10 4.19 15.26 10.14
N GLY A 11 3.08 15.65 9.52
CA GLY A 11 1.72 15.49 10.02
C GLY A 11 0.69 14.98 9.02
N LEU A 12 1.09 14.46 7.85
CA LEU A 12 0.14 14.12 6.79
C LEU A 12 -0.34 12.66 6.77
N LEU A 13 0.14 11.75 7.62
CA LEU A 13 0.04 10.30 7.31
C LEU A 13 -0.30 9.39 8.48
N LYS A 14 -1.09 9.87 9.45
CA LYS A 14 -1.91 8.98 10.29
C LYS A 14 -3.36 9.01 9.81
N ASN A 15 -3.58 8.84 8.50
CA ASN A 15 -4.89 8.40 8.06
C ASN A 15 -4.92 6.90 8.29
N GLY A 16 -5.90 6.40 9.04
CA GLY A 16 -6.11 4.97 9.30
C GLY A 16 -6.49 4.21 8.03
N ARG A 17 -5.66 4.34 7.00
CA ARG A 17 -5.82 3.77 5.68
C ARG A 17 -4.84 2.63 5.56
N PHE A 18 -5.36 1.52 5.10
CA PHE A 18 -4.65 0.31 4.79
C PHE A 18 -4.45 0.26 3.28
N TYR A 19 -3.21 0.19 2.85
CA TYR A 19 -2.79 0.11 1.47
C TYR A 19 -2.50 -1.34 1.16
N ILE A 20 -3.18 -1.89 0.15
CA ILE A 20 -3.01 -3.26 -0.30
C ILE A 20 -2.04 -3.23 -1.47
N ILE A 21 -0.85 -3.76 -1.26
CA ILE A 21 0.21 -3.85 -2.26
C ILE A 21 0.39 -5.32 -2.59
N TYR A 22 0.62 -5.63 -3.86
CA TYR A 22 0.92 -6.99 -4.28
C TYR A 22 2.15 -6.99 -5.18
N ASN A 23 2.90 -8.08 -5.14
CA ASN A 23 3.93 -8.39 -6.11
C ASN A 23 3.62 -9.76 -6.73
N GLU A 24 4.58 -10.33 -7.46
CA GLU A 24 4.40 -11.62 -8.14
C GLU A 24 4.24 -12.82 -7.17
N LEU A 25 4.61 -12.66 -5.90
CA LEU A 25 4.74 -13.76 -4.92
C LEU A 25 3.97 -13.53 -3.61
N SER A 26 3.56 -12.31 -3.29
CA SER A 26 2.97 -11.93 -2.01
C SER A 26 2.04 -10.71 -2.13
N ILE A 27 1.14 -10.59 -1.15
CA ILE A 27 0.27 -9.43 -0.95
C ILE A 27 0.56 -8.91 0.46
N THR A 28 0.86 -7.62 0.56
CA THR A 28 1.23 -6.90 1.78
C THR A 28 0.19 -5.82 2.06
N ILE A 29 -0.24 -5.68 3.33
CA ILE A 29 -1.06 -4.56 3.78
C ILE A 29 -0.18 -3.62 4.58
N CYS A 30 -0.05 -2.37 4.14
CA CYS A 30 0.72 -1.33 4.81
C CYS A 30 -0.23 -0.27 5.36
N SER A 31 -0.03 0.19 6.60
CA SER A 31 -0.76 1.34 7.17
C SER A 31 0.04 2.64 7.12
N GLU A 32 1.36 2.54 6.93
CA GLU A 32 2.29 3.67 6.83
C GLU A 32 2.74 3.84 5.38
N LEU A 33 2.80 5.08 4.89
CA LEU A 33 3.24 5.32 3.51
C LEU A 33 4.73 5.09 3.29
N ASP A 34 5.55 5.17 4.33
CA ASP A 34 6.98 4.84 4.21
C ASP A 34 7.12 3.36 3.80
N ASP A 35 6.40 2.45 4.47
CA ASP A 35 6.32 1.04 4.10
C ASP A 35 5.77 0.86 2.67
N VAL A 36 4.74 1.62 2.30
CA VAL A 36 4.19 1.58 0.93
C VAL A 36 5.26 1.94 -0.09
N CYS A 37 6.04 2.99 0.17
CA CYS A 37 7.10 3.43 -0.74
C CYS A 37 8.21 2.39 -0.85
N GLU A 38 8.57 1.74 0.27
CA GLU A 38 9.56 0.66 0.28
C GLU A 38 9.10 -0.55 -0.55
N GLU A 39 7.86 -1.00 -0.37
CA GLU A 39 7.29 -2.12 -1.13
C GLU A 39 7.20 -1.79 -2.63
N LEU A 40 6.79 -0.56 -2.98
CA LEU A 40 6.75 -0.10 -4.37
C LEU A 40 8.16 -0.01 -4.99
N ALA A 41 9.16 0.44 -4.22
CA ALA A 41 10.55 0.51 -4.67
C ALA A 41 11.15 -0.88 -4.92
N GLN A 42 10.69 -1.90 -4.20
CA GLN A 42 11.06 -3.31 -4.40
C GLN A 42 10.34 -3.96 -5.60
N GLY A 43 9.47 -3.23 -6.30
CA GLY A 43 8.72 -3.72 -7.46
C GLY A 43 7.29 -4.17 -7.14
N GLY A 44 6.79 -3.90 -5.93
CA GLY A 44 5.38 -4.05 -5.61
C GLY A 44 4.50 -3.09 -6.41
N MET A 45 3.25 -3.47 -6.60
CA MET A 45 2.20 -2.66 -7.22
C MET A 45 1.06 -2.43 -6.23
N LEU A 46 0.59 -1.19 -6.14
CA LEU A 46 -0.58 -0.86 -5.33
C LEU A 46 -1.84 -1.43 -6.01
N TYR A 47 -2.54 -2.32 -5.32
CA TYR A 47 -3.84 -2.83 -5.75
C TYR A 47 -4.93 -1.80 -5.46
N SER A 48 -5.07 -1.42 -4.18
CA SER A 48 -6.05 -0.44 -3.72
C SER A 48 -5.70 0.04 -2.31
N TYR A 49 -6.51 0.96 -1.77
CA TYR A 49 -6.49 1.36 -0.37
C TYR A 49 -7.89 1.22 0.23
N ALA A 50 -7.95 1.05 1.55
CA ALA A 50 -9.17 0.99 2.35
C ALA A 50 -9.00 1.81 3.63
N ASP A 51 -10.05 2.46 4.10
CA ASP A 51 -10.04 3.22 5.36
C ASP A 51 -10.40 2.35 6.59
N ASP A 52 -10.67 1.06 6.38
CA ASP A 52 -11.07 0.08 7.40
C ASP A 52 -10.30 -1.25 7.23
N GLU A 53 -9.89 -1.85 8.35
CA GLU A 53 -9.11 -3.10 8.37
C GLU A 53 -9.91 -4.28 7.81
N GLU A 54 -11.19 -4.41 8.17
CA GLU A 54 -12.07 -5.49 7.66
C GLU A 54 -12.23 -5.42 6.14
N LEU A 55 -12.31 -4.20 5.59
CA LEU A 55 -12.38 -4.00 4.15
C LEU A 55 -11.03 -4.32 3.50
N ALA A 56 -9.92 -3.89 4.09
CA ALA A 56 -8.58 -4.20 3.59
C ALA A 56 -8.32 -5.71 3.50
N HIS A 57 -8.72 -6.46 4.52
CA HIS A 57 -8.63 -7.93 4.52
C HIS A 57 -9.52 -8.57 3.45
N SER A 58 -10.74 -8.06 3.25
CA SER A 58 -11.63 -8.55 2.20
C SER A 58 -11.02 -8.31 0.81
N MET A 59 -10.48 -7.10 0.57
CA MET A 59 -9.81 -6.74 -0.68
C MET A 59 -8.53 -7.55 -0.92
N MET A 60 -7.78 -7.88 0.13
CA MET A 60 -6.62 -8.77 0.05
C MET A 60 -7.02 -10.17 -0.43
N MET A 61 -8.11 -10.74 0.11
CA MET A 61 -8.62 -12.03 -0.34
C MET A 61 -9.09 -11.99 -1.81
N GLU A 62 -9.76 -10.91 -2.23
CA GLU A 62 -10.13 -10.72 -3.63
C GLU A 62 -8.89 -10.62 -4.54
N CYS A 63 -7.87 -9.87 -4.12
CA CYS A 63 -6.60 -9.75 -4.82
C CYS A 63 -5.92 -11.12 -4.95
N PHE A 64 -5.90 -11.92 -3.88
CA PHE A 64 -5.36 -13.28 -3.89
C PHE A 64 -6.10 -14.19 -4.88
N HIS A 65 -7.43 -14.13 -4.88
CA HIS A 65 -8.24 -14.89 -5.83
C HIS A 65 -7.93 -14.48 -7.27
N PHE A 66 -7.87 -13.17 -7.55
CA PHE A 66 -7.54 -12.63 -8.86
C PHE A 66 -6.16 -13.08 -9.36
N LEU A 67 -5.14 -13.02 -8.51
CA LEU A 67 -3.78 -13.46 -8.86
C LEU A 67 -3.73 -14.97 -9.11
N THR A 68 -4.43 -15.76 -8.30
CA THR A 68 -4.52 -17.22 -8.46
C THR A 68 -5.25 -17.58 -9.75
N SER A 69 -6.34 -16.89 -10.08
CA SER A 69 -7.10 -17.11 -11.32
C SER A 69 -6.35 -16.65 -12.57
N LYS A 70 -5.45 -15.67 -12.48
CA LYS A 70 -4.59 -15.24 -13.61
C LYS A 70 -3.40 -16.16 -13.87
N ASN A 71 -2.94 -16.90 -12.86
CA ASN A 71 -1.79 -17.81 -12.97
C ASN A 71 -2.20 -19.26 -13.30
N LEU A 72 -3.48 -19.51 -13.58
CA LEU A 72 -4.06 -20.77 -14.09
C LEU A 72 -4.42 -20.64 -15.56
#